data_AF-A0A2S7R5D4-F1
#
_entry.id   AF-A0A2S7R5D4-F1
#
_cell.length_a   1.000
_cell.length_b   1.000
_cell.length_c   1.000
_cell.angle_alpha   90.00
_cell.angle_beta   90.00
_cell.angle_gamma   90.00
#
_symmetry.space_group_name_H-M   'P 1'
#
loop_
_entity.id
_entity.type
_entity.pdbx_description
1 polymer ?
#
loop_
_entity_poly.entity_id
_entity_poly.type
_entity_poly.pdbx_seq_one_letter_code
_entity_poly.pdbx_strand_id
1 'polypeptide(L)'
;MAPGPTIKQLQFGVATSSKSLFAGIMGMSWGLGLGTGYYNIVDQLALQGITKTRAFSMDLGNVDTAAGSIIFGGVDTKKYYGSFSKNAIIPFYNSPDGFPRYWINMTSVSIRLNNQTQDSPITSPNFSLAVIMDSGSTLSYFPPSLVNAMLTYFPGYVTKGGGLYTVPCSFKTGTGTMNFGFNGKIIRIPLAQFVWFNGATCYGPVANPSEKTDAILGDTFMRGAYVVFDQDNANVHIAQAADCGTNIVPITKGVNGVPSRVGDCPVPVAT
;
A
#
# COMPACT_ATOMS: atom_id res chain seq x y z
N MET A 1 -0.75 -27.95 -9.96
CA MET A 1 -1.69 -27.01 -9.31
C MET A 1 -3.07 -27.27 -9.90
N ALA A 2 -4.10 -27.48 -9.08
CA ALA A 2 -5.48 -27.52 -9.58
C ALA A 2 -5.82 -26.16 -10.22
N PRO A 3 -6.62 -26.11 -11.29
CA PRO A 3 -7.05 -24.85 -11.86
C PRO A 3 -7.83 -24.04 -10.81
N GLY A 4 -7.51 -22.75 -10.71
CA GLY A 4 -8.25 -21.82 -9.84
C GLY A 4 -9.72 -21.65 -10.28
N PRO A 5 -10.53 -20.95 -9.49
CA PRO A 5 -11.93 -20.68 -9.84
C PRO A 5 -12.03 -19.87 -11.15
N THR A 6 -13.11 -20.09 -11.90
CA THR A 6 -13.41 -19.37 -13.15
C THR A 6 -14.56 -18.39 -12.92
N ILE A 7 -14.37 -17.14 -13.36
CA ILE A 7 -15.42 -16.11 -13.38
C ILE A 7 -16.08 -16.12 -14.75
N LYS A 8 -17.42 -16.20 -14.79
CA LYS A 8 -18.18 -16.13 -16.04
C LYS A 8 -18.56 -14.68 -16.37
N GLN A 9 -18.61 -14.34 -17.65
CA GLN A 9 -19.12 -13.03 -18.14
C GLN A 9 -18.43 -11.80 -17.50
N LEU A 10 -17.13 -11.91 -17.18
CA LEU A 10 -16.36 -10.76 -16.72
C LEU A 10 -16.20 -9.76 -17.88
N GLN A 11 -16.66 -8.54 -17.67
CA GLN A 11 -16.45 -7.44 -18.61
C GLN A 11 -15.02 -6.91 -18.46
N PHE A 12 -14.31 -6.74 -19.58
CA PHE A 12 -12.98 -6.12 -19.63
C PHE A 12 -12.81 -5.31 -20.91
N GLY A 13 -11.88 -4.35 -20.90
CA GLY A 13 -11.55 -3.54 -22.06
C GLY A 13 -10.51 -4.23 -22.96
N VAL A 14 -10.73 -4.18 -24.28
CA VAL A 14 -9.73 -4.63 -25.27
C VAL A 14 -9.06 -3.39 -25.86
N ALA A 15 -7.87 -3.06 -25.36
CA ALA A 15 -7.08 -1.95 -25.89
C ALA A 15 -6.36 -2.38 -27.18
N THR A 16 -6.60 -1.65 -28.28
CA THR A 16 -5.95 -1.89 -29.58
C THR A 16 -4.67 -1.08 -29.76
N SER A 17 -4.42 -0.10 -28.89
CA SER A 17 -3.18 0.67 -28.83
C SER A 17 -2.92 1.13 -27.39
N SER A 18 -1.65 1.37 -27.06
CA SER A 18 -1.19 1.82 -25.75
C SER A 18 -0.08 2.87 -25.92
N LYS A 19 -0.05 3.83 -25.01
CA LYS A 19 1.09 4.73 -24.81
C LYS A 19 1.58 4.54 -23.38
N SER A 20 2.87 4.25 -23.21
CA SER A 20 3.54 4.12 -21.91
C SER A 20 3.12 2.93 -21.02
N LEU A 21 2.20 2.06 -21.44
CA LEU A 21 1.89 0.80 -20.74
C LEU A 21 2.35 -0.40 -21.58
N PHE A 22 3.15 -1.28 -20.98
CA PHE A 22 3.66 -2.49 -21.63
C PHE A 22 2.83 -3.74 -21.29
N ALA A 23 1.86 -3.63 -20.38
CA ALA A 23 0.98 -4.71 -19.94
C ALA A 23 -0.45 -4.20 -19.69
N GLY A 24 -1.41 -5.12 -19.66
CA GLY A 24 -2.79 -4.83 -19.26
C GLY A 24 -2.89 -4.49 -17.77
N ILE A 25 -3.98 -3.82 -17.39
CA ILE A 25 -4.25 -3.41 -16.00
C ILE A 25 -5.49 -4.14 -15.50
N MET A 26 -5.38 -4.81 -14.35
CA MET A 26 -6.52 -5.33 -13.60
C MET A 26 -6.91 -4.32 -12.51
N GLY A 27 -7.84 -3.43 -12.85
CA GLY A 27 -8.36 -2.45 -11.90
C GLY A 27 -9.20 -3.13 -10.81
N MET A 28 -8.84 -2.93 -9.56
CA MET A 28 -9.48 -3.57 -8.39
C MET A 28 -10.16 -2.59 -7.45
N SER A 29 -10.32 -1.33 -7.87
CA SER A 29 -11.07 -0.31 -7.12
C SER A 29 -12.57 -0.69 -7.06
N TRP A 30 -13.40 0.24 -6.60
CA TRP A 30 -14.85 0.08 -6.55
C TRP A 30 -15.43 -0.23 -7.94
N GLY A 31 -16.31 -1.24 -8.00
CA GLY A 31 -17.00 -1.62 -9.23
C GLY A 31 -18.36 -0.94 -9.35
N LEU A 32 -19.42 -1.73 -9.56
CA LEU A 32 -20.75 -1.21 -9.90
C LEU A 32 -21.29 -0.25 -8.82
N GLY A 33 -21.77 0.92 -9.25
CA GLY A 33 -22.49 1.87 -8.41
C GLY A 33 -21.61 2.90 -7.69
N LEU A 34 -20.28 2.75 -7.77
CA LEU A 34 -19.33 3.74 -7.25
C LEU A 34 -18.24 4.06 -8.28
N GLY A 35 -17.39 3.09 -8.61
CA GLY A 35 -16.23 3.36 -9.49
C GLY A 35 -16.48 3.05 -10.96
N THR A 36 -17.42 2.15 -11.28
CA THR A 36 -17.74 1.78 -12.66
C THR A 36 -19.25 1.59 -12.85
N GLY A 37 -19.68 1.58 -14.11
CA GLY A 37 -21.07 1.28 -14.50
C GLY A 37 -21.37 -0.22 -14.68
N TYR A 38 -20.47 -1.12 -14.27
CA TYR A 38 -20.59 -2.57 -14.43
C TYR A 38 -19.93 -3.32 -13.28
N TYR A 39 -20.18 -4.62 -13.14
CA TYR A 39 -19.53 -5.44 -12.13
C TYR A 39 -18.07 -5.73 -12.53
N ASN A 40 -17.12 -5.27 -11.72
CA ASN A 40 -15.70 -5.56 -11.94
C ASN A 40 -15.33 -6.95 -11.40
N ILE A 41 -14.04 -7.29 -11.41
CA ILE A 41 -13.57 -8.62 -10.97
C ILE A 41 -13.91 -8.91 -9.50
N VAL A 42 -13.77 -7.93 -8.60
CA VAL A 42 -14.04 -8.09 -7.16
C VAL A 42 -15.54 -8.30 -6.94
N ASP A 43 -16.38 -7.53 -7.64
CA ASP A 43 -17.82 -7.72 -7.59
C ASP A 43 -18.24 -9.10 -8.11
N GLN A 44 -17.70 -9.52 -9.26
CA GLN A 44 -18.08 -10.78 -9.91
C GLN A 44 -17.67 -11.99 -9.08
N LEU A 45 -16.52 -11.94 -8.39
CA LEU A 45 -16.09 -12.99 -7.46
C LEU A 45 -17.11 -13.18 -6.33
N ALA A 46 -17.60 -12.07 -5.75
CA ALA A 46 -18.60 -12.12 -4.70
C ALA A 46 -19.99 -12.52 -5.23
N LEU A 47 -20.41 -11.95 -6.37
CA LEU A 47 -21.71 -12.19 -6.98
C LEU A 47 -21.89 -13.65 -7.41
N GLN A 48 -20.83 -14.28 -7.90
CA GLN A 48 -20.84 -15.70 -8.32
C GLN A 48 -20.54 -16.66 -7.16
N GLY A 49 -20.44 -16.16 -5.92
CA GLY A 49 -20.23 -16.98 -4.73
C GLY A 49 -18.84 -17.60 -4.61
N ILE A 50 -17.86 -17.13 -5.39
CA ILE A 50 -16.46 -17.58 -5.32
C ILE A 50 -15.82 -17.05 -4.04
N THR A 51 -16.10 -15.78 -3.69
CA THR A 51 -15.75 -15.20 -2.39
C THR A 51 -17.01 -14.90 -1.57
N LYS A 52 -16.87 -14.86 -0.25
CA LYS A 52 -17.99 -14.54 0.66
C LYS A 52 -18.28 -13.04 0.74
N THR A 53 -17.30 -12.21 0.36
CA THR A 53 -17.30 -10.75 0.49
C THR A 53 -16.57 -10.11 -0.69
N ARG A 54 -16.79 -8.81 -0.90
CA ARG A 54 -15.98 -7.97 -1.79
C ARG A 54 -14.75 -7.47 -1.03
N ALA A 55 -13.87 -8.39 -0.67
CA ALA A 55 -12.63 -8.07 -0.01
C ALA A 55 -11.46 -8.80 -0.65
N PHE A 56 -10.28 -8.22 -0.58
CA PHE A 56 -9.05 -8.88 -1.01
C PHE A 56 -7.88 -8.37 -0.17
N SER A 57 -6.84 -9.18 -0.07
CA SER A 57 -5.60 -8.81 0.59
C SER A 57 -4.40 -8.91 -0.33
N MET A 58 -3.39 -8.09 -0.06
CA MET A 58 -2.18 -7.97 -0.85
C MET A 58 -0.95 -7.99 0.05
N ASP A 59 0.04 -8.75 -0.42
CA ASP A 59 1.42 -8.70 0.02
C ASP A 59 2.28 -8.58 -1.23
N LEU A 60 2.99 -7.47 -1.41
CA LEU A 60 3.84 -7.30 -2.60
C LEU A 60 5.14 -8.12 -2.53
N GLY A 61 5.44 -8.69 -1.36
CA GLY A 61 6.72 -9.32 -1.09
C GLY A 61 7.88 -8.31 -1.08
N ASN A 62 9.10 -8.84 -1.11
CA ASN A 62 10.32 -8.06 -1.07
C ASN A 62 10.75 -7.59 -2.47
N VAL A 63 11.37 -6.40 -2.59
CA VAL A 63 11.98 -5.90 -3.84
C VAL A 63 12.93 -6.91 -4.51
N ASP A 64 13.61 -7.76 -3.73
CA ASP A 64 14.60 -8.71 -4.24
C ASP A 64 14.01 -10.13 -4.53
N THR A 65 12.75 -10.40 -4.18
CA THR A 65 12.13 -11.72 -4.39
C THR A 65 10.73 -11.62 -5.02
N ALA A 66 10.53 -12.26 -6.17
CA ALA A 66 9.23 -12.34 -6.85
C ALA A 66 8.26 -13.31 -6.13
N ALA A 67 7.79 -12.94 -4.94
CA ALA A 67 6.95 -13.75 -4.07
C ALA A 67 5.67 -13.04 -3.58
N GLY A 68 5.29 -11.94 -4.24
CA GLY A 68 4.05 -11.23 -3.91
C GLY A 68 2.81 -12.10 -4.14
N SER A 69 1.73 -11.77 -3.44
CA SER A 69 0.46 -12.47 -3.53
C SER A 69 -0.72 -11.51 -3.43
N ILE A 70 -1.82 -11.94 -4.05
CA ILE A 70 -3.13 -11.35 -3.87
C ILE A 70 -4.13 -12.46 -3.54
N ILE A 71 -4.96 -12.23 -2.52
CA ILE A 71 -5.92 -13.22 -2.04
C ILE A 71 -7.30 -12.58 -2.03
N PHE A 72 -8.18 -13.08 -2.88
CA PHE A 72 -9.57 -12.65 -2.92
C PHE A 72 -10.38 -13.37 -1.83
N GLY A 73 -11.11 -12.60 -1.02
CA GLY A 73 -11.98 -13.11 0.04
C GLY A 73 -11.26 -13.75 1.22
N GLY A 74 -9.96 -13.52 1.39
CA GLY A 74 -9.14 -14.13 2.44
C GLY A 74 -7.95 -13.28 2.86
N VAL A 75 -7.30 -13.71 3.94
CA VAL A 75 -6.04 -13.16 4.45
C VAL A 75 -5.08 -14.31 4.75
N ASP A 76 -3.79 -14.13 4.51
CA ASP A 76 -2.75 -15.07 4.92
C ASP A 76 -2.15 -14.61 6.26
N THR A 77 -2.45 -15.35 7.32
CA THR A 77 -1.99 -14.97 8.67
C THR A 77 -0.49 -15.12 8.85
N LYS A 78 0.21 -15.83 7.95
CA LYS A 78 1.67 -15.99 7.96
C LYS A 78 2.41 -15.01 7.04
N LYS A 79 1.72 -13.95 6.59
CA LYS A 79 2.30 -12.85 5.80
C LYS A 79 2.36 -11.51 6.53
N TYR A 80 2.07 -11.50 7.82
CA TYR A 80 2.16 -10.30 8.65
C TYR A 80 2.38 -10.65 10.12
N TYR A 81 2.80 -9.65 10.90
CA TYR A 81 2.82 -9.73 12.36
C TYR A 81 2.07 -8.54 12.97
N GLY A 82 1.77 -8.66 14.27
CA GLY A 82 0.96 -7.67 14.96
C GLY A 82 -0.50 -7.68 14.49
N SER A 83 -1.30 -6.76 15.01
CA SER A 83 -2.71 -6.65 14.62
C SER A 83 -2.90 -5.59 13.53
N PHE A 84 -3.97 -5.73 12.74
CA PHE A 84 -4.37 -4.72 11.75
C PHE A 84 -4.72 -3.36 12.37
N SER A 85 -4.26 -2.28 11.75
CA SER A 85 -4.87 -0.95 11.87
C SER A 85 -6.09 -0.92 10.96
N LYS A 86 -7.29 -0.73 11.51
CA LYS A 86 -8.53 -0.56 10.74
C LYS A 86 -8.71 0.93 10.43
N ASN A 87 -8.75 1.28 9.15
CA ASN A 87 -8.87 2.65 8.66
C ASN A 87 -10.10 2.77 7.79
N ALA A 88 -11.03 3.66 8.17
CA ALA A 88 -12.21 3.94 7.37
C ALA A 88 -11.80 4.60 6.05
N ILE A 89 -12.37 4.13 4.95
CA ILE A 89 -12.19 4.75 3.64
C ILE A 89 -12.91 6.10 3.65
N ILE A 90 -12.22 7.16 3.23
CA ILE A 90 -12.81 8.49 3.07
C ILE A 90 -13.82 8.42 1.92
N PRO A 91 -15.10 8.74 2.15
CA PRO A 91 -16.11 8.75 1.09
C PRO A 91 -15.71 9.71 -0.03
N PHE A 92 -16.07 9.39 -1.28
CA PHE A 92 -15.63 10.16 -2.45
C PHE A 92 -15.97 11.65 -2.35
N TYR A 93 -17.14 12.00 -1.79
CA TYR A 93 -17.58 13.39 -1.60
C TYR A 93 -16.74 14.18 -0.57
N ASN A 94 -15.92 13.50 0.22
CA ASN A 94 -14.95 14.08 1.16
C ASN A 94 -13.49 13.80 0.74
N SER A 95 -13.28 13.11 -0.39
CA SER A 95 -11.93 12.73 -0.84
C SER A 95 -11.22 13.89 -1.55
N PRO A 96 -9.87 13.95 -1.53
CA PRO A 96 -9.11 15.01 -2.18
C PRO A 96 -9.43 15.24 -3.65
N ASP A 97 -9.68 14.17 -4.41
CA ASP A 97 -9.92 14.21 -5.86
C ASP A 97 -11.40 14.05 -6.25
N GLY A 98 -12.28 13.84 -5.27
CA GLY A 98 -13.70 13.62 -5.52
C GLY A 98 -14.04 12.22 -6.08
N PHE A 99 -13.09 11.29 -6.11
CA PHE A 99 -13.28 9.95 -6.68
C PHE A 99 -13.35 8.85 -5.62
N PRO A 100 -14.13 7.78 -5.84
CA PRO A 100 -14.19 6.64 -4.93
C PRO A 100 -12.91 5.82 -5.08
N ARG A 101 -11.91 6.15 -4.27
CA ARG A 101 -10.64 5.40 -4.14
C ARG A 101 -10.47 4.93 -2.71
N TYR A 102 -9.42 4.15 -2.47
CA TYR A 102 -9.05 3.67 -1.13
C TYR A 102 -8.31 4.72 -0.32
N TRP A 103 -8.91 5.91 -0.23
CA TRP A 103 -8.41 7.02 0.56
C TRP A 103 -8.52 6.70 2.05
N ILE A 104 -7.43 6.82 2.79
CA ILE A 104 -7.40 6.73 4.25
C ILE A 104 -6.53 7.84 4.85
N ASN A 105 -6.70 8.13 6.13
CA ASN A 105 -5.86 9.12 6.82
C ASN A 105 -4.57 8.49 7.35
N MET A 106 -3.43 9.03 6.91
CA MET A 106 -2.11 8.81 7.49
C MET A 106 -1.84 9.89 8.53
N THR A 107 -1.54 9.48 9.77
CA THR A 107 -1.49 10.37 10.94
C THR A 107 -0.08 10.76 11.36
N SER A 108 0.95 10.12 10.83
CA SER A 108 2.33 10.54 11.07
C SER A 108 3.30 10.00 10.02
N VAL A 109 4.42 10.71 9.87
CA VAL A 109 5.63 10.20 9.25
C VAL A 109 6.80 10.41 10.20
N SER A 110 7.63 9.39 10.37
CA SER A 110 8.89 9.46 11.09
C SER A 110 9.96 8.63 10.39
N ILE A 111 11.21 8.78 10.80
CA ILE A 111 12.32 8.02 10.24
C ILE A 111 13.24 7.56 11.35
N ARG A 112 13.80 6.36 11.20
CA ARG A 112 14.88 5.85 12.03
C ARG A 112 16.07 5.58 11.14
N LEU A 113 17.17 6.30 11.35
CA LEU A 113 18.41 6.03 10.63
C LEU A 113 19.20 4.92 11.31
N ASN A 114 20.17 4.35 10.57
CA ASN A 114 21.10 3.36 11.11
C ASN A 114 21.72 3.90 12.42
N ASN A 115 21.84 3.04 13.42
CA ASN A 115 22.40 3.33 14.76
C ASN A 115 21.53 4.22 15.67
N GLN A 116 20.30 4.55 15.27
CA GLN A 116 19.33 5.21 16.15
C GLN A 116 18.39 4.19 16.77
N THR A 117 18.13 4.32 18.07
CA THR A 117 17.16 3.49 18.80
C THR A 117 15.74 4.07 18.80
N GLN A 118 15.61 5.35 18.46
CA GLN A 118 14.34 6.08 18.46
C GLN A 118 13.96 6.62 17.08
N ASP A 119 12.65 6.74 16.86
CA ASP A 119 12.09 7.32 15.64
C ASP A 119 12.17 8.86 15.73
N SER A 120 12.75 9.50 14.71
CA SER A 120 12.75 10.95 14.56
C SER A 120 11.47 11.39 13.83
N PRO A 121 10.57 12.18 14.46
CA PRO A 121 9.34 12.62 13.80
C PRO A 121 9.63 13.60 12.66
N ILE A 122 9.02 13.36 11.50
CA ILE A 122 9.04 14.27 10.34
C ILE A 122 7.82 15.19 10.38
N THR A 123 6.69 14.68 10.86
CA THR A 123 5.42 15.40 10.94
C THR A 123 5.12 15.89 12.36
N SER A 124 4.24 16.90 12.47
CA SER A 124 3.74 17.38 13.77
C SER A 124 2.80 16.37 14.44
N PRO A 125 2.54 16.48 15.77
CA PRO A 125 1.69 15.53 16.49
C PRO A 125 0.23 15.43 16.00
N ASN A 126 -0.31 16.50 15.41
CA ASN A 126 -1.69 16.56 14.90
C ASN A 126 -1.76 16.41 13.37
N PHE A 127 -0.72 15.84 12.75
CA PHE A 127 -0.67 15.63 11.32
C PHE A 127 -1.77 14.65 10.86
N SER A 128 -2.38 14.96 9.72
CA SER A 128 -3.29 14.06 9.03
C SER A 128 -3.21 14.36 7.54
N LEU A 129 -2.94 13.34 6.74
CA LEU A 129 -2.91 13.42 5.29
C LEU A 129 -3.73 12.27 4.71
N ALA A 130 -4.71 12.59 3.87
CA ALA A 130 -5.39 11.58 3.07
C ALA A 130 -4.38 10.99 2.08
N VAL A 131 -4.28 9.66 2.05
CA VAL A 131 -3.39 8.90 1.15
C VAL A 131 -4.15 7.75 0.47
N ILE A 132 -3.74 7.37 -0.73
CA ILE A 132 -4.24 6.17 -1.43
C ILE A 132 -3.16 5.08 -1.38
N MET A 133 -3.56 3.85 -1.10
CA MET A 133 -2.72 2.67 -1.36
C MET A 133 -2.83 2.28 -2.85
N ASP A 134 -1.74 2.36 -3.59
CA ASP A 134 -1.74 2.18 -5.05
C ASP A 134 -0.63 1.22 -5.50
N SER A 135 -1.00 -0.04 -5.73
CA SER A 135 -0.09 -1.05 -6.28
C SER A 135 0.27 -0.81 -7.76
N GLY A 136 -0.33 0.17 -8.42
CA GLY A 136 0.05 0.61 -9.77
C GLY A 136 1.20 1.62 -9.78
N SER A 137 1.60 2.14 -8.62
CA SER A 137 2.63 3.17 -8.49
C SER A 137 3.93 2.59 -7.95
N THR A 138 5.04 2.72 -8.70
CA THR A 138 6.35 2.22 -8.26
C THR A 138 6.90 2.97 -7.05
N LEU A 139 6.70 4.28 -6.98
CA LEU A 139 7.17 5.15 -5.91
C LEU A 139 5.99 5.68 -5.09
N SER A 140 6.29 6.16 -3.88
CA SER A 140 5.33 6.93 -3.08
C SER A 140 5.45 8.43 -3.37
N TYR A 141 4.29 9.08 -3.47
CA TYR A 141 4.14 10.48 -3.84
C TYR A 141 3.51 11.26 -2.70
N PHE A 142 4.06 12.43 -2.38
CA PHE A 142 3.62 13.24 -1.25
C PHE A 142 3.61 14.74 -1.58
N PRO A 143 2.90 15.56 -0.78
CA PRO A 143 2.99 17.01 -0.87
C PRO A 143 4.46 17.49 -0.78
N PRO A 144 4.86 18.52 -1.56
CA PRO A 144 6.23 19.02 -1.58
C PRO A 144 6.81 19.32 -0.18
N SER A 145 6.01 19.91 0.71
CA SER A 145 6.40 20.19 2.10
C SER A 145 6.86 18.95 2.86
N LEU A 146 6.13 17.84 2.74
CA LEU A 146 6.48 16.56 3.38
C LEU A 146 7.72 15.94 2.75
N VAL A 147 7.85 15.98 1.41
CA VAL A 147 9.03 15.47 0.72
C VAL A 147 10.28 16.26 1.11
N ASN A 148 10.19 17.59 1.15
CA ASN A 148 11.31 18.43 1.57
C ASN A 148 11.75 18.09 3.00
N ALA A 149 10.81 17.83 3.92
CA ALA A 149 11.12 17.40 5.27
C ALA A 149 11.78 16.00 5.30
N MET A 150 11.30 15.05 4.49
CA MET A 150 11.91 13.72 4.34
C MET A 150 13.34 13.81 3.80
N LEU A 151 13.59 14.65 2.80
CA LEU A 151 14.89 14.79 2.13
C LEU A 151 16.00 15.30 3.05
N THR A 152 15.67 15.96 4.18
CA THR A 152 16.67 16.36 5.19
C THR A 152 17.43 15.17 5.78
N TYR A 153 16.86 13.96 5.71
CA TYR A 153 17.47 12.72 6.18
C TYR A 153 18.24 11.95 5.08
N PHE A 154 18.28 12.46 3.86
CA PHE A 154 19.01 11.89 2.73
C PHE A 154 20.11 12.84 2.25
N PRO A 155 21.20 13.05 3.02
CA PRO A 155 22.31 13.90 2.59
C PRO A 155 22.85 13.44 1.24
N GLY A 156 23.05 14.39 0.32
CA GLY A 156 23.50 14.09 -1.04
C GLY A 156 22.37 13.77 -2.03
N TYR A 157 21.11 14.08 -1.71
CA TYR A 157 20.03 14.01 -2.69
C TYR A 157 20.25 15.01 -3.85
N VAL A 158 19.73 14.68 -5.03
CA VAL A 158 19.81 15.52 -6.23
C VAL A 158 18.43 15.63 -6.87
N THR A 159 17.98 16.86 -7.15
CA THR A 159 16.74 17.11 -7.89
C THR A 159 16.90 16.74 -9.36
N LYS A 160 15.89 16.06 -9.93
CA LYS A 160 15.80 15.71 -11.35
C LYS A 160 14.73 16.53 -12.09
N GLY A 161 14.11 17.49 -11.42
CA GLY A 161 12.96 18.24 -11.93
C GLY A 161 11.65 17.46 -11.82
N GLY A 162 10.53 18.17 -11.95
CA GLY A 162 9.18 17.58 -11.89
C GLY A 162 8.84 16.90 -10.56
N GLY A 163 9.53 17.25 -9.47
CA GLY A 163 9.34 16.66 -8.14
C GLY A 163 10.07 15.33 -7.91
N LEU A 164 10.88 14.87 -8.87
CA LEU A 164 11.66 13.64 -8.74
C LEU A 164 13.04 13.93 -8.12
N TYR A 165 13.44 13.06 -7.18
CA TYR A 165 14.73 13.17 -6.49
C TYR A 165 15.47 11.84 -6.50
N THR A 166 16.80 11.92 -6.68
CA THR A 166 17.69 10.78 -6.44
C THR A 166 18.36 10.92 -5.09
N VAL A 167 18.60 9.80 -4.40
CA VAL A 167 19.28 9.73 -3.11
C VAL A 167 20.49 8.80 -3.21
N PRO A 168 21.49 8.87 -2.30
CA PRO A 168 22.61 7.93 -2.31
C PRO A 168 22.14 6.47 -2.21
N CYS A 169 22.73 5.59 -3.03
CA CYS A 169 22.35 4.17 -3.00
C CYS A 169 22.78 3.42 -1.73
N SER A 170 23.61 4.02 -0.86
CA SER A 170 23.93 3.47 0.46
C SER A 170 22.70 3.28 1.35
N PHE A 171 21.61 4.02 1.10
CA PHE A 171 20.33 3.82 1.78
C PHE A 171 19.64 2.50 1.42
N LYS A 172 19.99 1.86 0.28
CA LYS A 172 19.47 0.53 -0.08
C LYS A 172 20.03 -0.59 0.81
N THR A 173 21.21 -0.39 1.38
CA THR A 173 21.91 -1.39 2.20
C THR A 173 21.87 -1.08 3.69
N GLY A 174 21.14 -0.04 4.10
CA GLY A 174 21.01 0.37 5.50
C GLY A 174 19.94 -0.43 6.27
N THR A 175 19.98 -0.32 7.60
CA THR A 175 19.01 -0.90 8.54
C THR A 175 17.92 0.08 8.98
N GLY A 176 17.99 1.33 8.53
CA GLY A 176 17.01 2.36 8.85
C GLY A 176 15.63 2.08 8.25
N THR A 177 14.63 2.79 8.77
CA THR A 177 13.23 2.67 8.35
C THR A 177 12.58 4.02 8.12
N MET A 178 11.76 4.12 7.08
CA MET A 178 10.75 5.16 6.91
C MET A 178 9.44 4.67 7.52
N ASN A 179 8.85 5.42 8.43
CA ASN A 179 7.75 4.97 9.27
C ASN A 179 6.49 5.78 9.00
N PHE A 180 5.35 5.12 8.90
CA PHE A 180 4.07 5.74 8.59
C PHE A 180 3.00 5.33 9.61
N GLY A 181 2.30 6.33 10.15
CA GLY A 181 1.28 6.15 11.18
C GLY A 181 -0.13 6.04 10.61
N PHE A 182 -0.91 5.08 11.13
CA PHE A 182 -2.32 4.88 10.81
C PHE A 182 -3.09 4.47 12.06
N ASN A 183 -4.00 5.33 12.53
CA ASN A 183 -4.87 5.05 13.68
C ASN A 183 -4.10 4.49 14.91
N GLY A 184 -3.03 5.19 15.30
CA GLY A 184 -2.20 4.82 16.46
C GLY A 184 -1.19 3.68 16.21
N LYS A 185 -1.14 3.08 15.01
CA LYS A 185 -0.14 2.07 14.64
C LYS A 185 0.89 2.63 13.69
N ILE A 186 2.14 2.18 13.84
CA ILE A 186 3.25 2.55 12.96
C ILE A 186 3.63 1.35 12.09
N ILE A 187 3.62 1.56 10.78
CA ILE A 187 4.18 0.65 9.77
C ILE A 187 5.58 1.14 9.41
N ARG A 188 6.58 0.28 9.60
CA ARG A 188 8.00 0.60 9.43
C ARG A 188 8.52 -0.01 8.14
N ILE A 189 8.83 0.82 7.17
CA ILE A 189 9.33 0.39 5.86
C ILE A 189 10.85 0.46 5.88
N PRO A 190 11.58 -0.66 5.74
CA PRO A 190 13.03 -0.60 5.59
C PRO A 190 13.42 0.36 4.46
N LEU A 191 14.43 1.20 4.67
CA LEU A 191 14.91 2.12 3.63
C LEU A 191 15.36 1.37 2.37
N ALA A 192 15.81 0.12 2.52
CA ALA A 192 16.08 -0.82 1.44
C ALA A 192 14.88 -1.10 0.50
N GLN A 193 13.65 -0.99 1.02
CA GLN A 193 12.40 -1.14 0.26
C GLN A 193 11.88 0.23 -0.20
N PHE A 194 12.07 1.28 0.60
CA PHE A 194 11.56 2.62 0.30
C PHE A 194 12.37 3.36 -0.77
N VAL A 195 13.67 3.05 -0.88
CA VAL A 195 14.55 3.60 -1.92
C VAL A 195 14.57 2.66 -3.13
N TRP A 196 14.02 3.13 -4.24
CA TRP A 196 13.92 2.34 -5.46
C TRP A 196 15.17 2.48 -6.33
N PHE A 197 15.70 1.37 -6.85
CA PHE A 197 16.87 1.36 -7.71
C PHE A 197 16.50 0.91 -9.13
N ASN A 198 16.83 1.72 -10.13
CA ASN A 198 16.52 1.42 -11.53
C ASN A 198 17.62 0.66 -12.28
N GLY A 199 18.67 0.20 -11.60
CA GLY A 199 19.86 -0.39 -12.22
C GLY A 199 21.06 0.56 -12.35
N ALA A 200 20.85 1.86 -12.19
CA ALA A 200 21.91 2.88 -12.25
C ALA A 200 21.83 3.92 -11.12
N THR A 201 20.63 4.30 -10.70
CA THR A 201 20.42 5.36 -9.71
C THR A 201 19.30 5.01 -8.75
N CYS A 202 19.43 5.51 -7.53
CA CYS A 202 18.45 5.33 -6.46
C CYS A 202 17.53 6.54 -6.34
N TYR A 203 16.24 6.28 -6.24
CA TYR A 203 15.18 7.28 -6.15
C TYR A 203 14.50 7.19 -4.79
N GLY A 204 14.20 8.37 -4.24
CA GLY A 204 13.50 8.52 -2.97
C GLY A 204 12.02 8.87 -3.16
N PRO A 205 11.38 9.52 -2.17
CA PRO A 205 10.00 9.97 -2.28
C PRO A 205 9.85 11.01 -3.40
N VAL A 206 8.70 11.01 -4.06
CA VAL A 206 8.38 11.96 -5.15
C VAL A 206 7.53 13.09 -4.60
N ALA A 207 7.93 14.33 -4.87
CA ALA A 207 7.11 15.50 -4.59
C ALA A 207 6.06 15.67 -5.68
N ASN A 208 4.82 15.83 -5.27
CA ASN A 208 3.76 16.15 -6.20
C ASN A 208 3.90 17.57 -6.79
N PRO A 209 3.19 17.89 -7.90
CA PRO A 209 3.21 19.24 -8.47
C PRO A 209 2.69 20.35 -7.54
N SER A 210 1.88 20.01 -6.54
CA SER A 210 1.25 20.95 -5.61
C SER A 210 0.95 20.29 -4.26
N GLU A 211 0.82 21.08 -3.20
CA GLU A 211 0.47 20.60 -1.85
C GLU A 211 -0.89 19.88 -1.78
N LYS A 212 -1.84 20.28 -2.64
CA LYS A 212 -3.22 19.76 -2.64
C LYS A 212 -3.47 18.74 -3.76
N THR A 213 -2.56 17.80 -3.91
CA THR A 213 -2.62 16.75 -4.93
C THR A 213 -2.63 15.38 -4.27
N ASP A 214 -2.85 14.34 -5.08
CA ASP A 214 -3.03 13.00 -4.55
C ASP A 214 -1.75 12.48 -3.89
N ALA A 215 -1.81 12.23 -2.58
CA ALA A 215 -0.74 11.53 -1.89
C ALA A 215 -0.91 10.01 -2.07
N ILE A 216 0.12 9.35 -2.56
CA ILE A 216 0.08 7.96 -2.99
C ILE A 216 1.13 7.16 -2.22
N LEU A 217 0.71 6.04 -1.66
CA LEU A 217 1.57 5.01 -1.11
C LEU A 217 1.70 3.89 -2.14
N GLY A 218 2.80 3.93 -2.90
CA GLY A 218 3.11 2.95 -3.93
C GLY A 218 3.85 1.72 -3.40
N ASP A 219 4.46 0.96 -4.32
CA ASP A 219 5.29 -0.22 -4.04
C ASP A 219 6.34 0.03 -2.96
N THR A 220 7.02 1.19 -2.99
CA THR A 220 8.03 1.57 -1.99
C THR A 220 7.49 1.58 -0.56
N PHE A 221 6.18 1.77 -0.36
CA PHE A 221 5.51 1.57 0.94
C PHE A 221 4.92 0.16 1.04
N MET A 222 4.14 -0.27 0.05
CA MET A 222 3.32 -1.47 0.12
C MET A 222 4.13 -2.76 0.30
N ARG A 223 5.41 -2.80 -0.08
CA ARG A 223 6.30 -3.94 0.20
C ARG A 223 6.59 -4.19 1.67
N GLY A 224 6.42 -3.18 2.54
CA GLY A 224 6.52 -3.36 4.00
C GLY A 224 5.17 -3.49 4.71
N ALA A 225 4.06 -3.53 3.97
CA ALA A 225 2.72 -3.55 4.53
C ALA A 225 1.90 -4.72 3.98
N TYR A 226 1.21 -5.44 4.88
CA TYR A 226 0.16 -6.36 4.48
C TYR A 226 -1.17 -5.61 4.52
N VAL A 227 -1.85 -5.52 3.37
CA VAL A 227 -3.02 -4.64 3.20
C VAL A 227 -4.25 -5.47 2.86
N VAL A 228 -5.36 -5.22 3.53
CA VAL A 228 -6.68 -5.79 3.20
C VAL A 228 -7.62 -4.65 2.80
N PHE A 229 -8.21 -4.77 1.63
CA PHE A 229 -9.24 -3.87 1.12
C PHE A 229 -10.59 -4.53 1.35
N ASP A 230 -11.36 -4.01 2.30
CA ASP A 230 -12.69 -4.49 2.65
C ASP A 230 -13.75 -3.52 2.09
N GLN A 231 -14.21 -3.79 0.86
CA GLN A 231 -15.18 -2.94 0.19
C GLN A 231 -16.58 -3.04 0.83
N ASP A 232 -16.92 -4.19 1.42
CA ASP A 232 -18.24 -4.38 2.05
C ASP A 232 -18.40 -3.50 3.30
N ASN A 233 -17.31 -3.27 4.03
CA ASN A 233 -17.33 -2.40 5.22
C ASN A 233 -16.69 -1.02 5.00
N ALA A 234 -16.23 -0.71 3.79
CA ALA A 234 -15.50 0.51 3.44
C ALA A 234 -14.29 0.78 4.37
N ASN A 235 -13.43 -0.23 4.55
CA ASN A 235 -12.19 -0.09 5.33
C ASN A 235 -10.96 -0.58 4.55
N VAL A 236 -9.81 0.01 4.86
CA VAL A 236 -8.49 -0.56 4.57
C VAL A 236 -7.86 -1.00 5.88
N HIS A 237 -7.43 -2.25 5.95
CA HIS A 237 -6.73 -2.81 7.09
C HIS A 237 -5.24 -2.94 6.77
N ILE A 238 -4.36 -2.48 7.67
CA ILE A 238 -2.92 -2.47 7.43
C ILE A 238 -2.20 -3.09 8.61
N ALA A 239 -1.34 -4.07 8.35
CA ALA A 239 -0.40 -4.63 9.31
C ALA A 239 1.01 -4.59 8.74
N GLN A 240 2.02 -4.82 9.58
CA GLN A 240 3.39 -4.91 9.10
C GLN A 240 3.56 -6.22 8.32
N ALA A 241 4.04 -6.15 7.08
CA ALA A 241 4.36 -7.34 6.30
C ALA A 241 5.50 -8.15 6.95
N ALA A 242 5.40 -9.47 6.84
CA ALA A 242 6.45 -10.42 7.19
C ALA A 242 6.22 -11.71 6.40
N ASP A 243 7.15 -12.66 6.45
CA ASP A 243 6.93 -13.96 5.84
C ASP A 243 7.44 -15.06 6.77
N CYS A 244 6.53 -15.90 7.24
CA CYS A 244 6.81 -17.06 8.08
C CYS A 244 6.06 -18.31 7.58
N GLY A 245 5.71 -18.33 6.28
CA GLY A 245 4.97 -19.40 5.62
C GLY A 245 3.63 -18.94 5.05
N THR A 246 2.66 -19.86 5.03
CA THR A 246 1.30 -19.61 4.51
C THR A 246 0.24 -20.26 5.38
N ASN A 247 -0.79 -19.49 5.71
CA ASN A 247 -2.02 -19.95 6.37
C ASN A 247 -3.18 -19.03 5.96
N ILE A 248 -3.87 -19.39 4.87
CA ILE A 248 -4.97 -18.58 4.33
C ILE A 248 -6.26 -18.87 5.08
N VAL A 249 -6.86 -17.81 5.64
CA VAL A 249 -8.17 -17.86 6.29
C VAL A 249 -9.18 -16.99 5.54
N PRO A 250 -10.44 -17.44 5.41
CA PRO A 250 -11.46 -16.66 4.71
C PRO A 250 -11.89 -15.43 5.51
N ILE A 251 -12.13 -14.32 4.80
CA ILE A 251 -12.85 -13.16 5.31
C ILE A 251 -14.34 -13.53 5.35
N THR A 252 -14.99 -13.30 6.49
CA THR A 252 -16.41 -13.60 6.68
C THR A 252 -17.28 -12.37 6.42
N LYS A 253 -18.60 -12.57 6.32
CA LYS A 253 -19.55 -11.44 6.20
C LYS A 253 -19.68 -10.69 7.53
N GLY A 254 -20.06 -9.40 7.44
CA GLY A 254 -20.36 -8.53 8.58
C GLY A 254 -19.25 -7.53 8.90
N VAL A 255 -19.54 -6.61 9.81
CA VAL A 255 -18.70 -5.43 10.14
C VAL A 255 -17.31 -5.75 10.72
N ASN A 256 -17.11 -6.99 11.16
CA ASN A 256 -15.87 -7.54 11.71
C ASN A 256 -15.40 -8.78 10.90
N GLY A 257 -15.76 -8.82 9.62
CA GLY A 257 -15.47 -9.92 8.70
C GLY A 257 -13.98 -10.15 8.46
N VAL A 258 -13.21 -9.08 8.40
CA VAL A 258 -11.74 -9.14 8.46
C VAL A 258 -11.36 -9.47 9.90
N PRO A 259 -10.69 -10.61 10.16
CA PRO A 259 -10.38 -11.01 11.53
C PRO A 259 -9.54 -9.94 12.24
N SER A 260 -9.90 -9.57 13.46
CA SER A 260 -9.07 -8.73 14.34
C SER A 260 -7.80 -9.44 14.87
N ARG A 261 -7.40 -10.51 14.19
CA ARG A 261 -6.33 -11.43 14.60
C ARG A 261 -4.97 -10.76 14.48
N VAL A 262 -4.12 -11.06 15.46
CA VAL A 262 -2.68 -10.85 15.35
C VAL A 262 -2.15 -11.82 14.30
N GLY A 263 -1.22 -11.36 13.46
CA GLY A 263 -0.55 -12.22 12.49
C GLY A 263 0.27 -13.31 13.17
N ASP A 264 0.39 -14.46 12.52
CA ASP A 264 1.09 -15.62 13.05
C ASP A 264 2.62 -15.46 13.01
N CYS A 265 3.14 -14.45 12.30
CA CYS A 265 4.57 -14.21 12.27
C CYS A 265 5.08 -13.60 13.57
N PRO A 266 6.28 -14.02 14.02
CA PRO A 266 6.89 -13.45 15.20
C PRO A 266 7.20 -11.97 14.99
N VAL A 267 6.96 -11.16 16.02
CA VAL A 267 7.42 -9.77 16.03
C VAL A 267 8.96 -9.78 16.09
N PRO A 268 9.65 -9.08 15.18
CA PRO A 268 11.10 -8.96 15.27
C PRO A 268 11.53 -8.44 16.64
N VAL A 269 12.50 -9.09 17.27
CA VAL A 269 13.10 -8.60 18.51
C VAL A 269 13.81 -7.29 18.18
N ALA A 270 13.53 -6.23 18.95
CA ALA A 270 14.26 -4.97 18.79
C ALA A 270 15.75 -5.21 19.06
N THR A 271 16.56 -5.10 18.01
CA THR A 271 18.03 -5.07 18.11
C THR A 271 18.51 -3.66 18.35
#